data_AF-A0A6V7UP49-F1
#
_entry.id   AF-A0A6V7UP49-F1
#
_cell.length_a   1.000
_cell.length_b   1.000
_cell.length_c   1.000
_cell.angle_alpha   90.00
_cell.angle_beta   90.00
_cell.angle_gamma   90.00
#
_symmetry.space_group_name_H-M   'P 1'
#
loop_
_entity.id
_entity.type
_entity.pdbx_description
1 polymer ?
#
loop_
_entity_poly.entity_id
_entity_poly.type
_entity_poly.pdbx_seq_one_letter_code
_entity_poly.pdbx_strand_id
1 'polypeptide(L)'
;MLGSYYCAYKLGSCTLMRKDGFYPMAAFSDLFSLKNDKTLVSLANKAFSKPIEPFFRVGISKEEFSLILAIVFLNPDIPKLSESARNILSKEFSYYSKMLLNYLHNKLGIDAGTKKYAECFHLISTSFIGAENLISLITYHEAFYKHPSQSLEMPNSLKAIF
;
A
#
# COMPACT_ATOMS: atom_id res chain seq x y z
N MET A 1 -2.38 -1.72 -3.23
CA MET A 1 -1.83 -0.58 -2.46
C MET A 1 -0.31 -0.49 -2.48
N LEU A 2 0.44 -1.54 -2.11
CA LEU A 2 1.93 -1.53 -2.08
C LEU A 2 2.59 -0.92 -3.32
N GLY A 3 2.19 -1.36 -4.53
CA GLY A 3 2.71 -0.82 -5.80
C GLY A 3 2.42 0.68 -6.00
N SER A 4 1.26 1.14 -5.57
CA SER A 4 0.86 2.55 -5.66
C SER A 4 1.69 3.42 -4.71
N TYR A 5 1.98 2.93 -3.49
CA TYR A 5 2.87 3.63 -2.55
C TYR A 5 4.31 3.71 -3.06
N TYR A 6 4.82 2.62 -3.63
CA TYR A 6 6.13 2.64 -4.28
C TYR A 6 6.18 3.63 -5.45
N CYS A 7 5.13 3.69 -6.29
CA CYS A 7 5.05 4.69 -7.36
C CYS A 7 5.08 6.12 -6.80
N ALA A 8 4.29 6.42 -5.77
CA ALA A 8 4.28 7.73 -5.14
C ALA A 8 5.65 8.11 -4.59
N TYR A 9 6.32 7.19 -3.88
CA TYR A 9 7.69 7.35 -3.41
C TYR A 9 8.67 7.62 -4.56
N LYS A 10 8.60 6.86 -5.65
CA LYS A 10 9.47 7.05 -6.83
C LYS A 10 9.26 8.39 -7.53
N LEU A 11 8.05 8.95 -7.43
CA LEU A 11 7.71 10.25 -7.98
C LEU A 11 7.98 11.40 -6.98
N GLY A 12 8.50 11.12 -5.78
CA GLY A 12 8.76 12.13 -4.76
C GLY A 12 7.50 12.70 -4.10
N SER A 13 6.36 12.03 -4.21
CA SER A 13 5.09 12.49 -3.66
C SER A 13 4.88 12.01 -2.21
N CYS A 14 4.49 12.91 -1.31
CA CYS A 14 4.12 12.60 0.07
C CYS A 14 2.68 12.08 0.24
N THR A 15 1.93 12.02 -0.86
CA THR A 15 0.58 11.44 -0.92
C THR A 15 0.47 10.49 -2.10
N LEU A 16 -0.56 9.65 -2.13
CA LEU A 16 -0.73 8.66 -3.18
C LEU A 16 -0.80 9.36 -4.53
N MET A 17 0.10 8.99 -5.45
CA MET A 17 0.15 9.55 -6.78
C MET A 17 0.34 8.44 -7.80
N ARG A 18 -0.49 8.49 -8.83
CA ARG A 18 -0.43 7.60 -9.99
C ARG A 18 0.53 8.16 -11.04
N LYS A 19 0.95 7.30 -11.97
CA LYS A 19 1.87 7.67 -13.06
C LYS A 19 1.29 8.69 -14.05
N ASP A 20 -0.04 8.78 -14.12
CA ASP A 20 -0.76 9.78 -14.91
C ASP A 20 -0.83 11.15 -14.21
N GLY A 21 -0.18 11.31 -13.06
CA GLY A 21 -0.21 12.55 -12.26
C GLY A 21 -1.44 12.68 -11.39
N PHE A 22 -2.35 11.69 -11.36
CA PHE A 22 -3.53 11.75 -10.50
C PHE A 22 -3.17 11.53 -9.02
N TYR A 23 -3.68 12.40 -8.15
CA TYR A 23 -3.48 12.35 -6.70
C TYR A 23 -4.84 12.42 -5.96
N PRO A 24 -5.35 11.30 -5.41
CA PRO A 24 -6.70 11.23 -4.84
C PRO A 24 -6.99 12.28 -3.77
N MET A 25 -5.95 12.69 -3.02
CA MET A 25 -6.10 13.69 -1.96
C MET A 25 -6.57 15.06 -2.48
N ALA A 26 -6.23 15.45 -3.73
CA ALA A 26 -6.81 16.67 -4.34
C ALA A 26 -8.31 16.58 -4.49
N ALA A 27 -8.79 15.45 -5.01
CA ALA A 27 -10.20 15.24 -5.25
C ALA A 27 -11.00 15.37 -3.93
N PHE A 28 -10.42 14.96 -2.79
CA PHE A 28 -11.01 15.18 -1.47
C PHE A 28 -10.90 16.63 -0.97
N SER A 29 -9.79 17.33 -1.26
CA SER A 29 -9.60 18.70 -0.80
C SER A 29 -10.41 19.75 -1.57
N ASP A 30 -10.71 19.47 -2.84
CA ASP A 30 -11.38 20.41 -3.74
C ASP A 30 -12.91 20.38 -3.57
N LEU A 31 -13.45 19.32 -2.98
CA LEU A 31 -14.87 19.20 -2.65
C LEU A 31 -15.15 19.85 -1.29
N PHE A 32 -15.67 21.08 -1.32
CA PHE A 32 -15.93 21.91 -0.13
C PHE A 32 -16.78 21.23 0.95
N SER A 33 -17.72 20.36 0.56
CA SER A 33 -18.53 19.55 1.48
C SER A 33 -17.72 18.52 2.26
N LEU A 34 -16.73 17.91 1.61
CA LEU A 34 -15.87 16.85 2.19
C LEU A 34 -14.81 17.44 3.12
N LYS A 35 -14.33 18.66 2.83
CA LYS A 35 -13.28 19.32 3.62
C LYS A 35 -13.69 19.65 5.06
N ASN A 36 -14.98 19.87 5.30
CA ASN A 36 -15.50 20.17 6.64
C ASN A 36 -15.69 18.91 7.51
N ASP A 37 -15.69 17.72 6.89
CA ASP A 37 -15.80 16.45 7.59
C ASP A 37 -14.42 15.99 8.07
N LYS A 38 -14.13 16.29 9.33
CA LYS A 38 -12.86 15.92 9.98
C LYS A 38 -12.63 14.40 9.99
N THR A 39 -13.69 13.59 10.04
CA THR A 39 -13.59 12.13 10.05
C THR A 39 -13.15 11.64 8.68
N LEU A 40 -13.82 12.10 7.63
CA LEU A 40 -13.48 11.76 6.25
C LEU A 40 -12.06 12.21 5.89
N VAL A 41 -11.67 13.44 6.25
CA VAL A 41 -10.31 13.95 6.02
C VAL A 41 -9.26 13.13 6.78
N SER A 42 -9.57 12.70 8.00
CA SER A 42 -8.69 11.82 8.79
C SER A 42 -8.52 10.45 8.13
N LEU A 43 -9.61 9.85 7.64
CA LEU A 43 -9.58 8.58 6.91
C LEU A 43 -8.80 8.70 5.59
N ALA A 44 -9.01 9.78 4.83
CA ALA A 44 -8.29 10.05 3.59
C ALA A 44 -6.78 10.20 3.84
N ASN A 45 -6.38 10.92 4.88
CA ASN A 45 -4.97 11.03 5.26
C ASN A 45 -4.35 9.68 5.66
N LYS A 46 -5.09 8.85 6.41
CA LYS A 46 -4.65 7.48 6.78
C LYS A 46 -4.53 6.56 5.57
N ALA A 47 -5.38 6.72 4.56
CA ALA A 47 -5.38 5.90 3.36
C ALA A 47 -4.32 6.33 2.33
N PHE A 48 -4.14 7.63 2.13
CA PHE A 48 -3.34 8.14 1.00
C PHE A 48 -1.98 8.72 1.36
N SER A 49 -1.80 9.27 2.56
CA SER A 49 -0.58 10.00 2.89
C SER A 49 0.29 9.25 3.90
N LYS A 50 -0.28 8.78 5.02
CA LYS A 50 0.46 8.08 6.07
C LYS A 50 1.23 6.84 5.59
N PRO A 51 0.70 5.99 4.70
CA PRO A 51 1.40 4.77 4.30
C PRO A 51 2.67 5.02 3.47
N ILE A 52 2.88 6.23 2.97
CA ILE A 52 3.99 6.57 2.06
C ILE A 52 5.24 7.01 2.82
N GLU A 53 5.08 7.69 3.96
CA GLU A 53 6.19 8.19 4.77
C GLU A 53 7.23 7.09 5.11
N PRO A 54 6.83 5.85 5.48
CA PRO A 54 7.77 4.76 5.66
C PRO A 54 8.63 4.41 4.43
N PHE A 55 8.13 4.58 3.21
CA PHE A 55 8.91 4.29 2.00
C PHE A 55 10.07 5.27 1.81
N PHE A 56 9.85 6.56 2.14
CA PHE A 56 10.92 7.56 2.14
C PHE A 56 11.93 7.31 3.25
N ARG A 57 11.47 6.94 4.45
CA ARG A 57 12.34 6.65 5.60
C ARG A 57 13.23 5.43 5.36
N VAL A 58 12.67 4.35 4.81
CA VAL A 58 13.40 3.09 4.57
C VAL A 58 14.28 3.18 3.33
N GLY A 59 13.89 3.93 2.30
CA GLY A 59 14.65 4.10 1.07
C GLY A 59 14.78 2.79 0.30
N ILE A 60 13.78 2.49 -0.53
CA ILE A 60 13.70 1.22 -1.26
C ILE A 60 14.19 1.38 -2.71
N SER A 61 15.11 0.51 -3.12
CA SER A 61 15.57 0.35 -4.51
C SER A 61 14.59 -0.49 -5.33
N LYS A 62 14.77 -0.51 -6.66
CA LYS A 62 13.89 -1.27 -7.56
C LYS A 62 14.03 -2.78 -7.34
N GLU A 63 15.24 -3.24 -7.08
CA GLU A 63 15.58 -4.64 -6.83
C GLU A 63 14.92 -5.11 -5.53
N GLU A 64 15.08 -4.33 -4.45
CA GLU A 64 14.42 -4.60 -3.16
C GLU A 64 12.90 -4.64 -3.31
N PHE A 65 12.32 -3.67 -4.02
CA PHE A 65 10.88 -3.62 -4.26
C PHE A 65 10.37 -4.84 -5.05
N SER A 66 11.13 -5.30 -6.05
CA SER A 66 10.77 -6.46 -6.86
C SER A 66 10.71 -7.73 -6.02
N LEU A 67 11.67 -7.91 -5.10
CA LEU A 67 11.70 -9.03 -4.16
C LEU A 67 10.55 -8.97 -3.14
N ILE A 68 10.29 -7.79 -2.59
CA ILE A 68 9.13 -7.56 -1.69
C ILE A 68 7.83 -7.93 -2.41
N LEU A 69 7.68 -7.53 -3.67
CA LEU A 69 6.48 -7.83 -4.45
C LEU A 69 6.30 -9.34 -4.64
N ALA A 70 7.38 -10.06 -4.95
CA ALA A 70 7.36 -11.52 -5.04
C ALA A 70 6.93 -12.16 -3.70
N ILE A 71 7.51 -11.72 -2.57
CA ILE A 71 7.17 -12.19 -1.23
C ILE A 71 5.68 -12.00 -0.93
N VAL A 72 5.10 -10.85 -1.27
CA VAL A 72 3.68 -10.56 -1.03
C VAL A 72 2.76 -11.48 -1.85
N PHE A 73 3.11 -11.77 -3.11
CA PHE A 73 2.32 -12.68 -3.94
C PHE A 73 2.41 -14.15 -3.50
N LEU A 74 3.46 -14.51 -2.77
CA LEU A 74 3.73 -15.87 -2.32
C LEU A 74 3.19 -16.18 -0.92
N ASN A 75 2.19 -15.43 -0.44
CA ASN A 75 1.63 -15.62 0.89
C ASN A 75 0.93 -16.99 1.03
N PRO A 76 1.45 -17.92 1.87
CA PRO A 76 0.83 -19.22 2.06
C PRO A 76 -0.42 -19.18 2.96
N ASP A 77 -0.64 -18.08 3.69
CA ASP A 77 -1.72 -17.95 4.67
C ASP A 77 -3.05 -17.51 4.04
N ILE A 78 -3.18 -17.56 2.71
CA ILE A 78 -4.43 -17.25 2.02
C ILE A 78 -5.50 -18.29 2.40
N PRO A 79 -6.69 -17.86 2.87
CA PRO A 79 -7.76 -18.77 3.22
C PRO A 79 -8.17 -19.67 2.04
N LYS A 80 -8.60 -20.90 2.35
CA LYS A 80 -9.13 -21.88 1.38
C LYS A 80 -8.12 -22.45 0.38
N LEU A 81 -6.82 -22.19 0.55
CA LEU A 81 -5.80 -22.92 -0.20
C LEU A 81 -5.80 -24.41 0.15
N SER A 82 -5.50 -25.25 -0.84
CA SER A 82 -5.20 -26.66 -0.62
C SER A 82 -3.85 -26.80 0.08
N GLU A 83 -3.63 -27.93 0.74
CA GLU A 83 -2.37 -28.20 1.42
C GLU A 83 -1.18 -28.20 0.45
N SER A 84 -1.35 -28.79 -0.74
CA SER A 84 -0.34 -28.77 -1.80
C SER A 84 -0.01 -27.33 -2.23
N ALA A 85 -1.02 -26.47 -2.41
CA ALA A 85 -0.80 -25.07 -2.79
C ALA A 85 -0.09 -24.28 -1.68
N ARG A 86 -0.48 -24.47 -0.42
CA ARG A 86 0.23 -23.86 0.73
C ARG A 86 1.69 -24.25 0.76
N ASN A 87 2.00 -25.52 0.55
CA ASN A 87 3.38 -26.02 0.56
C ASN A 87 4.22 -25.42 -0.57
N ILE A 88 3.66 -25.28 -1.77
CA ILE A 88 4.33 -24.62 -2.90
C ILE A 88 4.61 -23.15 -2.56
N LEU A 89 3.60 -22.40 -2.09
CA LEU A 89 3.76 -20.99 -1.75
C LEU A 89 4.75 -20.78 -0.61
N SER A 90 4.71 -21.59 0.46
CA SER A 90 5.65 -21.52 1.59
C SER A 90 7.11 -21.72 1.15
N LYS A 91 7.34 -22.66 0.22
CA LYS A 91 8.69 -22.92 -0.32
C LYS A 91 9.21 -21.72 -1.11
N GLU A 92 8.40 -21.18 -2.00
CA GLU A 92 8.76 -20.03 -2.82
C GLU A 92 8.91 -18.76 -1.96
N PHE A 93 7.98 -18.50 -1.03
CA PHE A 93 8.08 -17.42 -0.06
C PHE A 93 9.40 -17.45 0.69
N SER A 94 9.79 -18.63 1.19
CA SER A 94 11.05 -18.83 1.91
C SER A 94 12.26 -18.57 1.02
N TYR A 95 12.21 -18.96 -0.25
CA TYR A 95 13.27 -18.71 -1.22
C TYR A 95 13.49 -17.22 -1.48
N TYR A 96 12.43 -16.48 -1.84
CA TYR A 96 12.52 -15.04 -2.11
C TYR A 96 12.85 -14.23 -0.85
N SER A 97 12.35 -14.64 0.32
CA SER A 97 12.69 -14.02 1.60
C SER A 97 14.19 -14.15 1.92
N LYS A 98 14.77 -15.34 1.74
CA LYS A 98 16.22 -15.55 1.89
C LYS A 98 17.02 -14.76 0.86
N MET A 99 16.54 -14.68 -0.38
CA MET A 99 17.19 -13.91 -1.43
C MET A 99 17.23 -12.42 -1.09
N LEU A 100 16.15 -11.85 -0.55
CA LEU A 100 16.12 -10.45 -0.07
C LEU A 100 17.10 -10.24 1.07
N LEU A 101 17.12 -11.14 2.07
CA LEU A 101 18.05 -11.03 3.21
C LEU A 101 19.51 -11.06 2.75
N ASN A 102 19.88 -12.02 1.89
CA ASN A 102 21.23 -12.14 1.36
C ASN A 102 21.63 -10.93 0.52
N TYR A 103 20.71 -10.44 -0.33
CA TYR A 103 20.94 -9.23 -1.11
C TYR A 103 21.26 -8.02 -0.21
N LEU A 104 20.48 -7.85 0.88
CA LEU A 104 20.68 -6.78 1.84
C LEU A 104 21.97 -6.93 2.64
N HIS A 105 22.30 -8.15 3.11
CA HIS A 105 23.56 -8.44 3.79
C HIS A 105 24.78 -8.14 2.92
N ASN A 106 24.74 -8.55 1.65
CA ASN A 106 25.84 -8.30 0.72
C ASN A 106 26.05 -6.81 0.44
N LYS A 107 24.97 -6.02 0.47
CA LYS A 107 25.01 -4.59 0.14
C LYS A 107 25.31 -3.69 1.34
N LEU A 108 24.87 -4.08 2.54
CA LEU A 108 24.87 -3.22 3.73
C LEU A 108 25.65 -3.83 4.91
N GLY A 109 26.11 -5.07 4.80
CA GLY A 109 26.62 -5.85 5.93
C GLY A 109 25.48 -6.54 6.71
N ILE A 110 25.87 -7.46 7.60
CA ILE A 110 24.93 -8.35 8.32
C ILE A 110 23.94 -7.54 9.17
N ASP A 111 24.43 -6.62 10.01
CA ASP A 111 23.58 -5.91 10.98
C ASP A 111 22.61 -4.95 10.28
N ALA A 112 23.14 -4.05 9.43
CA ALA A 112 22.32 -3.09 8.71
C ALA A 112 21.38 -3.76 7.68
N GLY A 113 21.83 -4.85 7.04
CA GLY A 113 21.00 -5.63 6.14
C GLY A 113 19.85 -6.34 6.87
N THR A 114 20.10 -6.90 8.06
CA THR A 114 19.04 -7.50 8.90
C THR A 114 18.02 -6.47 9.35
N LYS A 115 18.48 -5.27 9.77
CA LYS A 115 17.59 -4.17 10.13
C LYS A 115 16.71 -3.76 8.95
N LYS A 116 17.31 -3.52 7.77
CA LYS A 116 16.56 -3.13 6.57
C LYS A 116 15.61 -4.23 6.11
N TYR A 117 15.96 -5.50 6.28
CA TYR A 117 15.08 -6.63 5.98
C TYR A 117 13.80 -6.57 6.82
N ALA A 118 13.92 -6.32 8.14
CA ALA A 118 12.75 -6.13 9.01
C ALA A 118 11.90 -4.91 8.58
N GLU A 119 12.55 -3.81 8.18
CA GLU A 119 11.86 -2.63 7.66
C GLU A 119 11.09 -2.91 6.36
N CYS A 120 11.61 -3.75 5.45
CA CYS A 120 10.90 -4.19 4.26
C CYS A 120 9.58 -4.92 4.60
N PHE A 121 9.60 -5.81 5.58
CA PHE A 121 8.37 -6.49 6.07
C PHE A 121 7.41 -5.50 6.73
N HIS A 122 7.92 -4.51 7.47
CA HIS A 122 7.09 -3.45 8.03
C HIS A 122 6.38 -2.62 6.95
N LEU A 123 7.00 -2.39 5.78
CA LEU A 123 6.34 -1.75 4.63
C LEU A 123 5.22 -2.59 4.05
N ILE A 124 5.37 -3.91 4.03
CA ILE A 124 4.30 -4.84 3.64
C ILE A 124 3.11 -4.67 4.59
N SER A 125 3.35 -4.74 5.91
CA SER A 125 2.29 -4.57 6.92
C SER A 125 1.61 -3.20 6.83
N THR A 126 2.39 -2.13 6.67
CA THR A 126 1.84 -0.77 6.47
C THR A 126 0.99 -0.70 5.21
N SER A 127 1.35 -1.46 4.18
CA SER A 127 0.58 -1.49 2.93
C SER A 127 -0.78 -2.16 3.09
N PHE A 128 -0.86 -3.23 3.90
CA PHE A 128 -2.13 -3.86 4.26
C PHE A 128 -3.01 -2.94 5.11
N ILE A 129 -2.44 -2.31 6.15
CA ILE A 129 -3.16 -1.31 6.98
C ILE A 129 -3.67 -0.15 6.11
N GLY A 130 -2.88 0.31 5.16
CA GLY A 130 -3.30 1.33 4.20
C GLY A 130 -4.48 0.89 3.33
N ALA A 131 -4.54 -0.39 2.94
CA ALA A 131 -5.68 -0.95 2.20
C ALA A 131 -6.95 -1.00 3.07
N GLU A 132 -6.84 -1.38 4.34
CA GLU A 132 -7.97 -1.36 5.29
C GLU A 132 -8.48 0.06 5.54
N ASN A 133 -7.58 1.03 5.66
CA ASN A 133 -7.94 2.44 5.78
C ASN A 133 -8.66 2.96 4.52
N LEU A 134 -8.25 2.50 3.33
CA LEU A 134 -8.95 2.82 2.09
C LEU A 134 -10.37 2.23 2.06
N ILE A 135 -10.54 0.98 2.49
CA ILE A 135 -11.88 0.36 2.61
C ILE A 135 -12.73 1.18 3.58
N SER A 136 -12.19 1.54 4.74
CA SER A 136 -12.89 2.35 5.75
C SER A 136 -13.31 3.72 5.21
N LEU A 137 -12.45 4.37 4.44
CA LEU A 137 -12.74 5.63 3.77
C LEU A 137 -13.91 5.47 2.79
N ILE A 138 -13.88 4.44 1.95
CA ILE A 138 -14.92 4.17 0.95
C ILE A 138 -16.24 3.87 1.65
N THR A 139 -16.26 2.98 2.63
CA THR A 139 -17.47 2.64 3.40
C THR A 139 -18.07 3.88 4.07
N TYR A 140 -17.24 4.74 4.67
CA TYR A 140 -17.71 5.98 5.27
C TYR A 140 -18.31 6.92 4.22
N HIS A 141 -17.62 7.13 3.10
CA HIS A 141 -18.11 7.97 2.02
C HIS A 141 -19.46 7.45 1.47
N GLU A 142 -19.60 6.14 1.26
CA GLU A 142 -20.84 5.55 0.78
C GLU A 142 -21.99 5.71 1.78
N ALA A 143 -21.75 5.50 3.07
CA ALA A 143 -22.79 5.59 4.10
C ALA A 143 -23.36 7.01 4.27
N PHE A 144 -22.54 8.05 4.09
CA PHE A 144 -22.93 9.43 4.40
C PHE A 144 -23.10 10.33 3.18
N TYR A 145 -22.54 9.96 2.02
CA TYR A 145 -22.53 10.82 0.83
C TYR A 145 -23.10 10.18 -0.44
N LYS A 146 -23.34 8.86 -0.49
CA LYS A 146 -24.18 8.27 -1.56
C LYS A 146 -25.65 8.37 -1.17
N HIS A 147 -26.36 9.39 -1.64
CA HIS A 147 -27.83 9.44 -1.58
C HIS A 147 -28.46 8.63 -2.74
N PRO A 148 -29.61 7.95 -2.55
CA PRO A 148 -30.30 7.22 -3.62
C PRO A 148 -30.84 8.09 -4.76
N SER A 149 -31.04 9.39 -4.53
CA SER A 149 -31.68 10.33 -5.47
C SER A 149 -30.71 11.28 -6.17
N GLN A 150 -29.42 11.23 -5.84
CA GLN A 150 -28.36 11.92 -6.56
C GLN A 150 -27.25 10.91 -6.76
N SER A 151 -27.14 10.36 -7.96
CA SER A 151 -25.97 9.60 -8.37
C SER A 151 -24.78 10.55 -8.44
N LEU A 152 -24.22 10.93 -7.29
CA LEU A 152 -22.83 11.28 -7.23
C LEU A 152 -22.11 9.96 -7.51
N GLU A 153 -21.92 9.68 -8.80
CA GLU A 153 -21.11 8.55 -9.20
C GLU A 153 -19.82 8.63 -8.41
N MET A 154 -19.44 7.52 -7.76
CA MET A 154 -18.15 7.40 -7.12
C MET A 154 -17.13 7.95 -8.13
N PRO A 155 -16.41 9.04 -7.80
CA PRO A 155 -15.64 9.73 -8.82
C PRO A 155 -14.70 8.69 -9.43
N ASN A 156 -14.56 8.69 -10.76
CA ASN A 156 -13.84 7.64 -11.49
C ASN A 156 -12.43 7.39 -10.90
N SER A 157 -11.88 8.39 -10.22
CA SER A 157 -10.70 8.36 -9.36
C SER A 157 -10.65 7.23 -8.32
N LEU A 158 -11.77 6.90 -7.67
CA LEU A 158 -11.87 5.81 -6.69
C LEU A 158 -12.19 4.48 -7.37
N LYS A 159 -12.93 4.49 -8.50
CA LYS A 159 -13.30 3.27 -9.24
C LYS A 159 -12.05 2.59 -9.82
N ALA A 160 -11.07 3.39 -10.24
CA ALA A 160 -9.82 2.92 -10.83
C ALA A 160 -8.71 2.57 -9.81
N ILE A 161 -9.04 2.53 -8.50
CA ILE A 161 -8.14 1.97 -7.46
C ILE A 161 -8.40 0.46 -7.28
N PHE A 162 -9.52 -0.04 -7.81
CA PHE A 162 -9.88 -1.46 -7.87
C PHE A 162 -9.43 -2.10 -9.19
#